data_AF-A0A6S8FFK8-F1
#
_entry.id   AF-A0A6S8FFK8-F1
#
_cell.length_a   1.000
_cell.length_b   1.000
_cell.length_c   1.000
_cell.angle_alpha   90.00
_cell.angle_beta   90.00
_cell.angle_gamma   90.00
#
_symmetry.space_group_name_H-M   'P 1'
#
loop_
_entity.id
_entity.type
_entity.pdbx_description
1 polymer ?
#
loop_
_entity_poly.entity_id
_entity_poly.type
_entity_poly.pdbx_seq_one_letter_code
_entity_poly.pdbx_strand_id
1 'polypeptide(L)'
;VNFDKTLFKSALRVDQLLTADWETFAKVVFKIEDFNKFQKMVVEGYLSKSELLEKILDYLECWARKIDALYLFASTPAKFEYEENAETPSQDMKFNLPRASELIDKVLIPLARKLNLPIGLKVGACRGVNPDLAPCNGGDGVEVVDTKFLQSLCRKFADVKFLVTFLARSNQHEACVLSNKFRNCHLYGCWWFCNNPSIIEEITNMRIEMLGTAFSEYCV
;
A
#
# COMPACT_ATOMS: atom_id res chain seq x y z
N VAL A 1 14.86 1.36 23.87
CA VAL A 1 15.32 -0.01 23.53
C VAL A 1 16.19 0.11 22.28
N ASN A 2 17.49 -0.15 22.38
CA ASN A 2 18.37 -0.20 21.20
C ASN A 2 18.27 -1.61 20.63
N PHE A 3 17.49 -1.79 19.57
CA PHE A 3 17.44 -3.05 18.83
C PHE A 3 18.68 -3.19 17.96
N ASP A 4 19.21 -4.41 17.85
CA ASP A 4 20.31 -4.71 16.92
C ASP A 4 19.80 -4.58 15.48
N LYS A 5 20.31 -3.58 14.74
CA LYS A 5 19.93 -3.30 13.35
C LYS A 5 20.39 -4.38 12.37
N THR A 6 21.25 -5.32 12.78
CA THR A 6 21.60 -6.48 11.96
C THR A 6 20.48 -7.52 11.96
N LEU A 7 19.79 -7.68 13.08
CA LEU A 7 18.70 -8.64 13.27
C LEU A 7 17.32 -8.03 12.99
N PHE A 8 17.13 -6.75 13.33
CA PHE A 8 15.86 -6.04 13.17
C PHE A 8 15.98 -4.99 12.07
N LYS A 9 15.31 -5.25 10.94
CA LYS A 9 15.22 -4.33 9.82
C LYS A 9 13.91 -3.57 9.85
N SER A 10 13.94 -2.33 9.36
CA SER A 10 12.78 -1.45 9.34
C SER A 10 12.09 -1.45 7.98
N ALA A 11 10.77 -1.29 8.00
CA ALA A 11 9.96 -0.95 6.84
C ALA A 11 9.06 0.22 7.21
N LEU A 12 8.85 1.16 6.29
CA LEU A 12 7.97 2.30 6.55
C LEU A 12 6.55 1.95 6.10
N ARG A 13 5.64 1.84 7.07
CA ARG A 13 4.23 1.56 6.84
C ARG A 13 3.49 2.84 6.41
N VAL A 14 2.75 2.81 5.30
CA VAL A 14 2.14 3.97 4.63
C VAL A 14 0.69 3.74 4.15
N ASP A 15 -0.06 2.86 4.84
CA ASP A 15 -1.45 2.52 4.51
C ASP A 15 -2.34 3.76 4.29
N GLN A 16 -2.11 4.83 5.06
CA GLN A 16 -2.86 6.09 5.00
C GLN A 16 -2.86 6.74 3.62
N LEU A 17 -1.83 6.51 2.79
CA LEU A 17 -1.80 7.01 1.42
C LEU A 17 -2.83 6.32 0.53
N LEU A 18 -3.06 5.01 0.74
CA LEU A 18 -3.98 4.22 -0.07
C LEU A 18 -5.45 4.44 0.30
N THR A 19 -5.72 4.84 1.56
CA THR A 19 -7.07 5.17 2.04
C THR A 19 -7.38 6.66 1.98
N ALA A 20 -6.40 7.50 1.61
CA ALA A 20 -6.48 8.96 1.73
C ALA A 20 -6.97 9.41 3.12
N ASP A 21 -6.35 8.86 4.18
CA ASP A 21 -6.69 9.15 5.57
C ASP A 21 -6.19 10.55 6.00
N TRP A 22 -6.95 11.56 5.58
CA TRP A 22 -6.66 12.96 5.82
C TRP A 22 -6.78 13.38 7.29
N GLU A 23 -7.57 12.65 8.09
CA GLU A 23 -7.65 12.90 9.53
C GLU A 23 -6.31 12.58 10.20
N THR A 24 -5.73 11.41 9.89
CA THR A 24 -4.39 11.07 10.36
C THR A 24 -3.33 12.04 9.83
N PHE A 25 -3.37 12.41 8.55
CA PHE A 25 -2.41 13.39 8.01
C PHE A 25 -2.51 14.75 8.71
N ALA A 26 -3.73 15.29 8.89
CA ALA A 26 -3.97 16.55 9.59
C ALA A 26 -3.33 16.54 10.98
N LYS A 27 -3.55 15.48 11.75
CA LYS A 27 -3.02 15.33 13.10
C LYS A 27 -1.51 15.12 13.14
N VAL A 28 -1.00 14.21 12.32
CA VAL A 28 0.39 13.74 12.43
C VAL A 28 1.37 14.61 11.67
N VAL A 29 1.02 15.02 10.44
CA VAL A 29 1.88 15.82 9.55
C VAL A 29 1.68 17.31 9.79
N PHE A 30 0.43 17.76 9.84
CA PHE A 30 0.11 19.19 9.96
C PHE A 30 -0.07 19.66 11.40
N LYS A 31 -0.07 18.73 12.38
CA LYS A 31 -0.22 19.03 13.82
C LYS A 31 -1.52 19.78 14.15
N ILE A 32 -2.59 19.47 13.43
CA ILE A 32 -3.93 20.01 13.63
C ILE A 32 -4.83 18.87 14.13
N GLU A 33 -5.18 18.92 15.42
CA GLU A 33 -6.01 17.89 16.07
C GLU A 33 -7.48 17.94 15.62
N ASP A 34 -8.01 19.13 15.31
CA ASP A 34 -9.38 19.29 14.84
C ASP A 34 -9.45 19.20 13.32
N PHE A 35 -10.00 18.09 12.81
CA PHE A 35 -10.11 17.84 11.38
C PHE A 35 -11.01 18.86 10.67
N ASN A 36 -12.07 19.37 11.32
CA ASN A 36 -12.94 20.39 10.71
C ASN A 36 -12.18 21.69 10.50
N LYS A 37 -11.32 22.06 11.45
CA LYS A 37 -10.42 23.21 11.31
C LYS A 37 -9.44 23.02 10.15
N PHE A 38 -8.85 21.84 10.01
CA PHE A 38 -7.98 21.52 8.89
C PHE A 38 -8.70 21.65 7.54
N GLN A 39 -9.90 21.06 7.42
CA GLN A 39 -10.71 21.16 6.20
C GLN A 39 -11.04 22.61 5.85
N LYS A 40 -11.42 23.42 6.85
CA LYS A 40 -11.68 24.84 6.66
C LYS A 40 -10.46 25.58 6.11
N MET A 41 -9.26 25.31 6.64
CA MET A 41 -8.01 25.91 6.15
C MET A 41 -7.71 25.56 4.69
N VAL A 42 -8.00 24.33 4.27
CA VAL A 42 -7.83 23.89 2.88
C VAL A 42 -8.83 24.57 1.96
N VAL A 43 -10.10 24.63 2.35
CA VAL A 43 -11.18 25.28 1.56
C VAL A 43 -10.95 26.78 1.42
N GLU A 44 -10.49 27.45 2.48
CA GLU A 44 -10.17 28.88 2.48
C GLU A 44 -8.84 29.21 1.78
N GLY A 45 -8.12 28.20 1.28
CA GLY A 45 -6.90 28.38 0.49
C GLY A 45 -5.64 28.69 1.29
N TYR A 46 -5.65 28.51 2.61
CA TYR A 46 -4.44 28.66 3.45
C TYR A 46 -3.43 27.52 3.25
N LEU A 47 -3.88 26.39 2.70
CA LEU A 47 -3.05 25.26 2.33
C LEU A 47 -3.39 24.84 0.90
N SER A 48 -2.49 25.08 -0.03
CA SER A 48 -2.63 24.64 -1.41
C SER A 48 -2.43 23.14 -1.55
N LYS A 49 -2.98 22.57 -2.62
CA LYS A 49 -2.85 21.14 -2.92
C LYS A 49 -1.38 20.70 -3.04
N SER A 50 -0.53 21.52 -3.65
CA SER A 50 0.90 21.26 -3.77
C SER A 50 1.60 21.22 -2.42
N GLU A 51 1.31 22.19 -1.53
CA GLU A 51 1.90 22.24 -0.19
C GLU A 51 1.48 21.04 0.65
N LEU A 52 0.24 20.56 0.50
CA LEU A 52 -0.23 19.36 1.19
C LEU A 52 0.62 18.14 0.78
N LEU A 53 0.78 17.93 -0.53
CA LEU A 53 1.51 16.79 -1.08
C LEU A 53 3.00 16.85 -0.73
N GLU A 54 3.62 18.02 -0.86
CA GLU A 54 5.04 18.23 -0.54
C GLU A 54 5.33 17.98 0.94
N LYS A 55 4.51 18.53 1.84
CA LYS A 55 4.68 18.30 3.30
C LYS A 55 4.55 16.84 3.68
N ILE A 56 3.64 16.08 3.06
CA ILE A 56 3.50 14.64 3.32
C ILE A 56 4.73 13.90 2.79
N LEU A 57 5.20 14.23 1.58
CA LEU A 57 6.40 13.63 1.00
C LEU A 57 7.63 13.86 1.90
N ASP A 58 7.89 15.10 2.31
CA ASP A 58 9.01 15.45 3.17
C ASP A 58 8.94 14.75 4.53
N TYR A 59 7.73 14.68 5.10
CA TYR A 59 7.50 13.98 6.37
C TYR A 59 7.84 12.49 6.26
N LEU A 60 7.36 11.82 5.22
CA LEU A 60 7.62 10.39 5.01
C LEU A 60 9.07 10.12 4.64
N GLU A 61 9.72 11.00 3.87
CA GLU A 61 11.14 10.91 3.58
C GLU A 61 11.98 11.02 4.85
N CYS A 62 11.68 11.99 5.71
CA CYS A 62 12.36 12.16 6.99
C CYS A 62 12.30 10.87 7.82
N TRP A 63 11.12 10.26 7.92
CA TRP A 63 10.93 9.01 8.65
C TRP A 63 11.63 7.82 7.98
N ALA A 64 11.51 7.66 6.67
CA ALA A 64 12.15 6.57 5.93
C ALA A 64 13.67 6.58 6.15
N ARG A 65 14.30 7.76 6.09
CA ARG A 65 15.74 7.93 6.38
C ARG A 65 16.07 7.67 7.84
N LYS A 66 15.25 8.18 8.78
CA LYS A 66 15.47 8.04 10.22
C LYS A 66 15.46 6.58 10.67
N ILE A 67 14.55 5.77 10.12
CA ILE A 67 14.42 4.35 10.49
C ILE A 67 15.28 3.43 9.62
N ASP A 68 15.97 3.96 8.60
CA ASP A 68 16.71 3.18 7.59
C ASP A 68 15.81 2.11 6.95
N ALA A 69 14.69 2.58 6.36
CA ALA A 69 13.67 1.70 5.80
C ALA A 69 14.21 0.92 4.59
N LEU A 70 14.02 -0.40 4.57
CA LEU A 70 14.38 -1.24 3.43
C LEU A 70 13.32 -1.24 2.32
N TYR A 71 12.07 -0.96 2.68
CA TYR A 71 10.94 -0.87 1.76
C TYR A 71 9.82 -0.03 2.36
N LEU A 72 8.97 0.49 1.49
CA LEU A 72 7.69 1.11 1.85
C LEU A 72 6.63 0.02 1.88
N PHE A 73 5.65 0.10 2.77
CA PHE A 73 4.70 -0.98 2.96
C PHE A 73 3.28 -0.50 3.20
N ALA A 74 2.30 -1.07 2.50
CA ALA A 74 0.89 -0.75 2.71
C ALA A 74 -0.01 -1.97 2.51
N SER A 75 -1.13 -2.00 3.25
CA SER A 75 -2.22 -2.93 2.96
C SER A 75 -3.29 -2.19 2.19
N THR A 76 -3.69 -2.71 1.02
CA THR A 76 -4.79 -2.12 0.26
C THR A 76 -6.11 -2.49 0.94
N PRO A 77 -7.09 -1.57 0.99
CA PRO A 77 -8.48 -1.94 1.21
C PRO A 77 -8.95 -2.99 0.19
N ALA A 78 -9.95 -3.80 0.55
CA ALA A 78 -10.51 -4.82 -0.36
C ALA A 78 -11.01 -4.24 -1.70
N LYS A 79 -11.64 -3.06 -1.65
CA LYS A 79 -12.18 -2.35 -2.83
C LYS A 79 -11.27 -1.22 -3.30
N PHE A 80 -9.96 -1.41 -3.18
CA PHE A 80 -9.01 -0.40 -3.62
C PHE A 80 -9.00 -0.28 -5.15
N GLU A 81 -9.19 0.93 -5.64
CA GLU A 81 -9.13 1.27 -7.05
C GLU A 81 -8.03 2.31 -7.29
N TYR A 82 -7.35 2.19 -8.43
CA TYR A 82 -6.35 3.15 -8.86
C TYR A 82 -6.78 3.83 -10.15
N GLU A 83 -7.05 5.13 -10.06
CA GLU A 83 -7.42 5.98 -11.18
C GLU A 83 -6.17 6.58 -11.81
N GLU A 84 -5.83 6.17 -13.04
CA GLU A 84 -4.62 6.66 -13.73
C GLU A 84 -4.62 8.19 -13.95
N ASN A 85 -5.80 8.80 -14.02
CA ASN A 85 -6.06 10.23 -14.25
C ASN A 85 -6.85 10.85 -13.09
N ALA A 86 -6.38 10.68 -11.85
CA ALA A 86 -7.04 11.21 -10.67
C ALA A 86 -7.03 12.76 -10.56
N GLU A 87 -6.32 13.45 -11.46
CA GLU A 87 -6.33 14.92 -11.56
C GLU A 87 -7.69 15.46 -12.09
N THR A 88 -8.52 14.62 -12.71
CA THR A 88 -9.84 15.03 -13.22
C THR A 88 -10.82 15.20 -12.05
N PRO A 89 -11.44 16.39 -11.89
CA PRO A 89 -12.41 16.61 -10.82
C PRO A 89 -13.61 15.64 -10.99
N SER A 90 -13.87 14.81 -9.97
CA SER A 90 -15.17 14.16 -9.85
C SER A 90 -16.12 15.18 -9.25
N GLN A 91 -17.41 15.08 -9.61
CA GLN A 91 -18.45 16.00 -9.17
C GLN A 91 -18.70 15.99 -7.64
N ASP A 92 -18.05 15.06 -6.90
CA ASP A 92 -18.21 14.82 -5.47
C ASP A 92 -17.04 15.33 -4.60
N MET A 93 -16.34 16.40 -4.98
CA MET A 93 -15.29 16.98 -4.14
C MET A 93 -15.85 17.97 -3.11
N LYS A 94 -16.24 17.50 -1.93
CA LYS A 94 -16.65 18.39 -0.83
C LYS A 94 -15.52 19.27 -0.27
N PHE A 95 -14.23 18.97 -0.53
CA PHE A 95 -13.10 19.64 0.15
C PHE A 95 -11.81 19.86 -0.67
N ASN A 96 -11.77 19.51 -1.95
CA ASN A 96 -10.56 19.63 -2.82
C ASN A 96 -9.28 18.96 -2.27
N LEU A 97 -9.42 17.96 -1.39
CA LEU A 97 -8.30 17.18 -0.87
C LEU A 97 -7.83 16.15 -1.92
N PRO A 98 -6.51 15.91 -2.06
CA PRO A 98 -6.00 14.88 -2.97
C PRO A 98 -6.57 13.49 -2.67
N ARG A 99 -6.89 12.75 -3.74
CA ARG A 99 -7.33 11.34 -3.64
C ARG A 99 -6.17 10.39 -3.37
N ALA A 100 -6.49 9.14 -3.05
CA ALA A 100 -5.50 8.07 -2.87
C ALA A 100 -4.59 7.90 -4.10
N SER A 101 -5.16 7.89 -5.31
CA SER A 101 -4.37 7.78 -6.55
C SER A 101 -3.44 8.99 -6.76
N GLU A 102 -3.84 10.20 -6.36
CA GLU A 102 -2.97 11.37 -6.41
C GLU A 102 -1.84 11.30 -5.37
N LEU A 103 -2.15 10.81 -4.17
CA LEU A 103 -1.15 10.54 -3.14
C LEU A 103 -0.16 9.47 -3.61
N ILE A 104 -0.60 8.46 -4.35
CA ILE A 104 0.31 7.48 -4.95
C ILE A 104 1.24 8.16 -5.96
N ASP A 105 0.67 8.90 -6.91
CA ASP A 105 1.41 9.52 -8.02
C ASP A 105 2.38 10.60 -7.58
N LYS A 106 1.99 11.43 -6.61
CA LYS A 106 2.71 12.64 -6.20
C LYS A 106 3.48 12.47 -4.89
N VAL A 107 3.20 11.43 -4.11
CA VAL A 107 3.90 11.17 -2.82
C VAL A 107 4.58 9.82 -2.84
N LEU A 108 3.83 8.71 -2.95
CA LEU A 108 4.37 7.36 -2.77
C LEU A 108 5.44 7.01 -3.82
N ILE A 109 5.12 7.24 -5.09
CA ILE A 109 6.00 6.91 -6.22
C ILE A 109 7.26 7.80 -6.22
N PRO A 110 7.16 9.14 -6.07
CA PRO A 110 8.34 9.99 -5.93
C PRO A 110 9.22 9.61 -4.74
N LEU A 111 8.62 9.27 -3.60
CA LEU A 111 9.36 8.81 -2.41
C LEU A 111 10.12 7.51 -2.70
N ALA A 112 9.45 6.52 -3.30
CA ALA A 112 10.06 5.24 -3.68
C ALA A 112 11.24 5.44 -4.64
N ARG A 113 11.08 6.31 -5.65
CA ARG A 113 12.16 6.66 -6.60
C ARG A 113 13.33 7.35 -5.93
N LYS A 114 13.04 8.40 -5.15
CA LYS A 114 14.06 9.23 -4.49
C LYS A 114 14.94 8.43 -3.54
N LEU A 115 14.34 7.46 -2.85
CA LEU A 115 15.04 6.60 -1.89
C LEU A 115 15.45 5.23 -2.46
N ASN A 116 15.11 4.95 -3.73
CA ASN A 116 15.29 3.65 -4.38
C ASN A 116 14.74 2.47 -3.53
N LEU A 117 13.54 2.66 -2.96
CA LEU A 117 12.88 1.68 -2.11
C LEU A 117 11.75 0.98 -2.88
N PRO A 118 11.63 -0.35 -2.79
CA PRO A 118 10.47 -1.06 -3.32
C PRO A 118 9.21 -0.76 -2.49
N ILE A 119 8.05 -0.92 -3.10
CA ILE A 119 6.73 -0.75 -2.47
C ILE A 119 6.12 -2.12 -2.25
N GLY A 120 5.94 -2.49 -0.99
CA GLY A 120 5.24 -3.69 -0.57
C GLY A 120 3.73 -3.48 -0.44
N LEU A 121 2.94 -4.33 -1.08
CA LEU A 121 1.48 -4.30 -1.09
C LEU A 121 0.91 -5.62 -0.55
N LYS A 122 0.06 -5.49 0.47
CA LYS A 122 -0.78 -6.57 1.01
C LYS A 122 -2.21 -6.40 0.51
N VAL A 123 -2.68 -7.32 -0.33
CA VAL A 123 -3.91 -7.15 -1.09
C VAL A 123 -5.01 -8.09 -0.63
N GLY A 124 -6.22 -7.56 -0.39
CA GLY A 124 -7.44 -8.36 -0.17
C GLY A 124 -7.92 -8.51 1.28
N ALA A 125 -7.40 -7.74 2.23
CA ALA A 125 -7.98 -7.69 3.58
C ALA A 125 -9.26 -6.84 3.62
N CYS A 126 -10.36 -7.43 4.09
CA CYS A 126 -11.58 -6.73 4.41
C CYS A 126 -11.63 -6.48 5.92
N ARG A 127 -11.62 -5.21 6.35
CA ARG A 127 -11.49 -4.87 7.77
C ARG A 127 -12.84 -4.83 8.46
N GLY A 128 -12.90 -5.32 9.70
CA GLY A 128 -14.09 -5.18 10.55
C GLY A 128 -15.35 -5.88 10.03
N VAL A 129 -15.19 -7.02 9.35
CA VAL A 129 -16.31 -7.90 8.94
C VAL A 129 -17.14 -8.32 10.16
N ASN A 130 -16.49 -8.57 11.29
CA ASN A 130 -17.13 -8.74 12.58
C ASN A 130 -16.56 -7.75 13.61
N PRO A 131 -17.20 -6.58 13.82
CA PRO A 131 -16.73 -5.55 14.73
C PRO A 131 -16.62 -6.01 16.20
N ASP A 132 -17.43 -6.99 16.62
CA ASP A 132 -17.43 -7.49 18.00
C ASP A 132 -16.11 -8.20 18.35
N LEU A 133 -15.35 -8.64 17.34
CA LEU A 133 -14.03 -9.25 17.47
C LEU A 133 -12.87 -8.22 17.45
N ALA A 134 -13.17 -6.92 17.45
CA ALA A 134 -12.16 -5.87 17.54
C ALA A 134 -11.20 -6.01 18.74
N PRO A 135 -11.65 -6.38 19.97
CA PRO A 135 -10.76 -6.51 21.13
C PRO A 135 -9.62 -7.53 20.95
N CYS A 136 -9.80 -8.52 20.07
CA CYS A 136 -8.79 -9.53 19.77
C CYS A 136 -8.17 -9.40 18.37
N ASN A 137 -8.47 -8.31 17.63
CA ASN A 137 -8.09 -8.12 16.23
C ASN A 137 -8.51 -9.29 15.31
N GLY A 138 -9.61 -9.99 15.65
CA GLY A 138 -10.10 -11.17 14.92
C GLY A 138 -11.22 -10.87 13.92
N GLY A 139 -11.64 -9.62 13.80
CA GLY A 139 -12.80 -9.21 13.02
C GLY A 139 -12.56 -9.04 11.52
N ASP A 140 -11.34 -9.24 11.04
CA ASP A 140 -10.98 -9.03 9.64
C ASP A 140 -11.23 -10.29 8.81
N GLY A 141 -11.67 -10.08 7.57
CA GLY A 141 -11.91 -11.13 6.58
C GLY A 141 -11.07 -10.96 5.33
N VAL A 142 -11.48 -11.69 4.28
CA VAL A 142 -10.81 -11.72 2.98
C VAL A 142 -11.82 -11.46 1.87
N GLU A 143 -11.41 -10.70 0.86
CA GLU A 143 -12.16 -10.49 -0.38
C GLU A 143 -11.26 -10.74 -1.59
N VAL A 144 -11.90 -11.16 -2.68
CA VAL A 144 -11.26 -11.25 -4.00
C VAL A 144 -11.14 -9.85 -4.58
N VAL A 145 -9.95 -9.48 -5.03
CA VAL A 145 -9.66 -8.13 -5.54
C VAL A 145 -9.47 -8.15 -7.06
N ASP A 146 -9.97 -7.12 -7.77
CA ASP A 146 -9.64 -6.90 -9.18
C ASP A 146 -8.17 -6.45 -9.32
N THR A 147 -7.35 -7.23 -10.03
CA THR A 147 -5.91 -6.93 -10.15
C THR A 147 -5.58 -5.78 -11.10
N LYS A 148 -6.56 -5.18 -11.79
CA LYS A 148 -6.33 -4.07 -12.74
C LYS A 148 -5.60 -2.89 -12.13
N PHE A 149 -5.83 -2.58 -10.85
CA PHE A 149 -5.09 -1.50 -10.19
C PHE A 149 -3.58 -1.78 -10.22
N LEU A 150 -3.18 -3.03 -9.95
CA LEU A 150 -1.78 -3.43 -9.92
C LEU A 150 -1.19 -3.48 -11.32
N GLN A 151 -1.95 -3.96 -12.31
CA GLN A 151 -1.53 -3.90 -13.72
C GLN A 151 -1.25 -2.45 -14.16
N SER A 152 -2.12 -1.52 -13.76
CA SER A 152 -2.00 -0.09 -14.04
C SER A 152 -0.75 0.50 -13.38
N LEU A 153 -0.53 0.21 -12.08
CA LEU A 153 0.66 0.65 -11.35
C LEU A 153 1.96 0.10 -11.98
N CYS A 154 2.02 -1.20 -12.24
CA CYS A 154 3.21 -1.83 -12.80
C CYS A 154 3.54 -1.31 -14.20
N ARG A 155 2.52 -1.07 -15.03
CA ARG A 155 2.66 -0.50 -16.38
C ARG A 155 3.09 0.96 -16.34
N LYS A 156 2.46 1.79 -15.51
CA LYS A 156 2.72 3.24 -15.43
C LYS A 156 4.06 3.55 -14.76
N PHE A 157 4.49 2.73 -13.81
CA PHE A 157 5.71 2.93 -13.01
C PHE A 157 6.69 1.77 -13.17
N ALA A 158 7.11 1.51 -14.40
CA ALA A 158 7.98 0.38 -14.76
C ALA A 158 9.36 0.40 -14.05
N ASP A 159 9.81 1.58 -13.60
CA ASP A 159 11.05 1.79 -12.87
C ASP A 159 10.95 1.50 -11.36
N VAL A 160 9.72 1.40 -10.83
CA VAL A 160 9.45 1.14 -9.41
C VAL A 160 9.13 -0.33 -9.19
N LYS A 161 9.76 -0.93 -8.19
CA LYS A 161 9.55 -2.34 -7.80
C LYS A 161 8.38 -2.46 -6.83
N PHE A 162 7.45 -3.34 -7.15
CA PHE A 162 6.31 -3.71 -6.32
C PHE A 162 6.52 -5.13 -5.76
N LEU A 163 6.51 -5.26 -4.43
CA LEU A 163 6.50 -6.55 -3.73
C LEU A 163 5.07 -6.85 -3.32
N VAL A 164 4.45 -7.91 -3.82
CA VAL A 164 3.01 -8.11 -3.65
C VAL A 164 2.70 -9.46 -3.01
N THR A 165 1.75 -9.45 -2.08
CA THR A 165 1.14 -10.67 -1.54
C THR A 165 -0.37 -10.51 -1.49
N PHE A 166 -1.09 -11.59 -1.83
CA PHE A 166 -2.55 -11.62 -1.88
C PHE A 166 -3.09 -12.48 -0.75
N LEU A 167 -4.19 -12.03 -0.13
CA LEU A 167 -4.86 -12.74 0.96
C LEU A 167 -5.83 -13.81 0.45
N ALA A 168 -6.50 -13.54 -0.67
CA ALA A 168 -7.46 -14.45 -1.26
C ALA A 168 -6.75 -15.55 -2.05
N ARG A 169 -7.08 -16.81 -1.73
CA ARG A 169 -6.59 -18.00 -2.47
C ARG A 169 -6.95 -17.92 -3.96
N SER A 170 -8.14 -17.43 -4.29
CA SER A 170 -8.63 -17.32 -5.68
C SER A 170 -7.87 -16.29 -6.52
N ASN A 171 -7.18 -15.30 -5.91
CA ASN A 171 -6.36 -14.35 -6.67
C ASN A 171 -4.98 -14.90 -7.05
N GLN A 172 -4.53 -16.01 -6.46
CA GLN A 172 -3.11 -16.43 -6.55
C GLN A 172 -2.69 -16.79 -7.97
N HIS A 173 -3.55 -17.46 -8.74
CA HIS A 173 -3.26 -17.81 -10.14
C HIS A 173 -3.08 -16.56 -11.01
N GLU A 174 -4.02 -15.62 -10.95
CA GLU A 174 -3.93 -14.36 -11.69
C GLU A 174 -2.70 -13.54 -11.26
N ALA A 175 -2.38 -13.52 -9.97
CA ALA A 175 -1.19 -12.87 -9.44
C ALA A 175 0.11 -13.45 -10.05
N CYS A 176 0.19 -14.77 -10.23
CA CYS A 176 1.33 -15.42 -10.88
C CYS A 176 1.46 -14.96 -12.33
N VAL A 177 0.35 -14.95 -13.08
CA VAL A 177 0.35 -14.46 -14.46
C VAL A 177 0.79 -13.00 -14.52
N LEU A 178 0.30 -12.15 -13.62
CA LEU A 178 0.69 -10.73 -13.55
C LEU A 178 2.19 -10.57 -13.30
N SER A 179 2.76 -11.29 -12.33
CA SER A 179 4.20 -11.27 -12.04
C SER A 179 5.04 -11.78 -13.22
N ASN A 180 4.53 -12.77 -13.98
CA ASN A 180 5.16 -13.23 -15.22
C ASN A 180 5.20 -12.12 -16.30
N LYS A 181 4.21 -11.22 -16.36
CA LYS A 181 4.16 -10.13 -17.34
C LYS A 181 4.92 -8.87 -16.92
N PHE A 182 4.96 -8.57 -15.63
CA PHE A 182 5.57 -7.35 -15.11
C PHE A 182 6.81 -7.68 -14.29
N ARG A 183 7.99 -7.43 -14.87
CA ARG A 183 9.30 -7.65 -14.20
C ARG A 183 9.48 -6.85 -12.91
N ASN A 184 8.72 -5.78 -12.75
CA ASN A 184 8.68 -4.95 -11.57
C ASN A 184 7.60 -5.38 -10.56
N CYS A 185 6.91 -6.50 -10.78
CA CYS A 185 5.98 -7.11 -9.83
C CYS A 185 6.56 -8.43 -9.30
N HIS A 186 6.98 -8.44 -8.04
CA HIS A 186 7.56 -9.61 -7.38
C HIS A 186 6.59 -10.17 -6.35
N LEU A 187 6.16 -11.42 -6.51
CA LEU A 187 5.33 -12.08 -5.51
C LEU A 187 6.14 -12.55 -4.32
N TYR A 188 5.57 -12.41 -3.12
CA TYR A 188 6.18 -12.96 -1.93
C TYR A 188 5.19 -13.57 -0.94
N GLY A 189 5.62 -14.68 -0.32
CA GLY A 189 4.97 -15.34 0.82
C GLY A 189 3.57 -15.87 0.56
N CYS A 190 3.00 -16.44 1.62
CA CYS A 190 1.61 -16.91 1.72
C CYS A 190 0.98 -16.22 2.93
N TRP A 191 0.27 -15.12 2.70
CA TRP A 191 -0.13 -14.21 3.77
C TRP A 191 -1.36 -14.69 4.53
N TRP A 192 -1.25 -14.75 5.86
CA TRP A 192 -2.36 -14.87 6.82
C TRP A 192 -3.31 -16.03 6.55
N PHE A 193 -4.49 -15.83 5.95
CA PHE A 193 -5.42 -16.93 5.64
C PHE A 193 -4.86 -17.89 4.56
N CYS A 194 -3.88 -17.46 3.77
CA CYS A 194 -3.13 -18.35 2.88
C CYS A 194 -1.98 -19.09 3.59
N ASN A 195 -1.68 -18.79 4.86
CA ASN A 195 -0.60 -19.43 5.63
C ASN A 195 -1.07 -20.75 6.27
N ASN A 196 -1.65 -21.64 5.46
CA ASN A 196 -2.08 -22.97 5.85
C ASN A 196 -1.32 -23.99 4.98
N PRO A 197 -0.80 -25.11 5.51
CA PRO A 197 0.08 -26.02 4.77
C PRO A 197 -0.47 -26.44 3.39
N SER A 198 -1.75 -26.77 3.31
CA SER A 198 -2.41 -27.16 2.05
C SER A 198 -2.49 -26.04 1.02
N ILE A 199 -2.65 -24.78 1.46
CA ILE A 199 -2.71 -23.62 0.58
C ILE A 199 -1.30 -23.17 0.19
N ILE A 200 -0.34 -23.27 1.10
CA ILE A 200 1.07 -23.00 0.83
C ILE A 200 1.53 -23.93 -0.29
N GLU A 201 1.38 -25.25 -0.12
CA GLU A 201 1.79 -26.24 -1.12
C GLU A 201 1.22 -25.95 -2.53
N GLU A 202 -0.08 -25.63 -2.60
CA GLU A 202 -0.72 -25.24 -3.86
C GLU A 202 -0.12 -23.96 -4.47
N ILE A 203 0.04 -22.90 -3.68
CA ILE A 203 0.60 -21.61 -4.14
C ILE A 203 2.06 -21.78 -4.58
N THR A 204 2.87 -22.50 -3.81
CA THR A 204 4.28 -22.73 -4.09
C THR A 204 4.45 -23.48 -5.41
N ASN A 205 3.75 -24.61 -5.59
CA ASN A 205 3.82 -25.41 -6.81
C ASN A 205 3.42 -24.59 -8.04
N MET A 206 2.30 -23.87 -7.93
CA MET A 206 1.80 -22.98 -8.99
C MET A 206 2.82 -21.90 -9.37
N ARG A 207 3.51 -21.29 -8.40
CA ARG A 207 4.54 -20.28 -8.65
C ARG A 207 5.80 -20.87 -9.25
N ILE A 208 6.25 -22.04 -8.81
CA ILE A 208 7.41 -22.74 -9.40
C ILE A 208 7.14 -23.04 -10.88
N GLU A 209 5.96 -23.57 -11.20
CA GLU A 209 5.58 -23.93 -12.57
C GLU A 209 5.54 -22.72 -13.52
N MET A 210 5.05 -21.56 -13.05
CA MET A 210 4.87 -20.37 -13.90
C MET A 210 6.00 -19.34 -13.85
N LEU A 211 6.76 -19.29 -12.75
CA LEU A 211 7.77 -18.25 -12.48
C LEU A 211 9.18 -18.82 -12.30
N GLY A 212 9.34 -20.15 -12.24
CA GLY A 212 10.62 -20.78 -11.94
C GLY A 212 11.08 -20.41 -10.52
N THR A 213 12.13 -19.60 -10.42
CA THR A 213 12.66 -19.11 -9.13
C THR A 213 12.44 -17.60 -8.93
N ALA A 214 11.66 -16.95 -9.80
CA ALA A 214 11.45 -15.50 -9.79
C ALA A 214 10.35 -15.04 -8.82
N PHE A 215 10.37 -15.55 -7.59
CA PHE A 215 9.48 -15.16 -6.49
C PHE A 215 10.17 -15.42 -5.14
N SER A 216 9.56 -15.02 -4.02
CA SER A 216 10.10 -15.33 -2.68
C SER A 216 9.07 -16.00 -1.79
N GLU A 217 9.42 -17.10 -1.13
CA GLU A 217 8.52 -17.78 -0.20
C GLU A 217 9.18 -18.12 1.12
N TYR A 218 8.35 -18.49 2.08
CA TYR A 218 8.83 -19.13 3.30
C TYR A 218 9.30 -20.54 2.93
N CYS A 219 10.48 -20.95 3.37
CA CYS A 219 10.83 -22.37 3.31
C CYS A 219 9.80 -23.14 4.14
N VAL A 220 9.13 -24.11 3.51
CA VAL A 220 8.29 -25.11 4.18
C VAL A 220 9.18 -26.23 4.71
#